data_AF-A0A8T4FM41-F1
#
_entry.id   AF-A0A8T4FM41-F1
#
_cell.length_a   1.000
_cell.length_b   1.000
_cell.length_c   1.000
_cell.angle_alpha   90.00
_cell.angle_beta   90.00
_cell.angle_gamma   90.00
#
_symmetry.space_group_name_H-M   'P 1'
#
loop_
_entity.id
_entity.type
_entity.pdbx_description
1 polymer ?
#
loop_
_entity_poly.entity_id
_entity_poly.type
_entity_poly.pdbx_seq_one_letter_code
_entity_poly.pdbx_strand_id
1 'polypeptide(L)'
;SRDGYAFDGWEGSDGSAYVPTETRVHHDVVLSATWKKVSVLEFDTDGGSPVEGTFLATYTWPIDSLPETVKAGCTFQGWFYDGVRYDVGTAYPFESPVVLTAVWSENPERTAGNGNGLYVTGSFDEDVTVTAVKASNLGAAVAQLREVIPGAECLAITVRGEGVTGDLGVTVSVETGAPDADSVDLCYYANKAVHEVKGKVSGGVLSFDALGYYIGGAVQLTAAFPPGYGVLDHTG
;
A
#
# COMPACT_ATOMS: atom_id res chain seq x y z
N SER A 1 18.22 17.83 -28.16
CA SER A 1 17.14 16.88 -27.83
C SER A 1 16.26 16.70 -29.04
N ARG A 2 15.57 15.57 -29.15
CA ARG A 2 14.49 15.36 -30.11
C ARG A 2 13.23 15.07 -29.29
N ASP A 3 12.22 15.92 -29.40
CA ASP A 3 11.05 15.84 -28.53
C ASP A 3 10.35 14.48 -28.64
N GLY A 4 10.12 13.84 -27.49
CA GLY A 4 9.56 12.49 -27.42
C GLY A 4 10.54 11.37 -27.80
N TYR A 5 11.85 11.62 -27.83
CA TYR A 5 12.87 10.61 -28.07
C TYR A 5 14.06 10.73 -27.10
N ALA A 6 14.59 9.57 -26.70
CA ALA A 6 15.83 9.43 -25.96
C ALA A 6 16.99 9.22 -26.95
N PHE A 7 18.16 9.78 -26.63
CA PHE A 7 19.37 9.55 -27.40
C PHE A 7 19.90 8.13 -27.12
N ASP A 8 20.08 7.33 -28.17
CA ASP A 8 20.51 5.92 -28.05
C ASP A 8 21.99 5.73 -28.40
N GLY A 9 22.56 6.61 -29.22
CA GLY A 9 23.98 6.54 -29.57
C GLY A 9 24.32 7.23 -30.88
N TRP A 10 25.52 6.93 -31.37
CA TRP A 10 26.00 7.34 -32.67
C TRP A 10 26.18 6.12 -33.56
N GLU A 11 25.92 6.27 -34.85
CA GLU A 11 26.09 5.24 -35.87
C GLU A 11 27.00 5.77 -37.00
N GLY A 12 27.89 4.91 -37.50
CA GLY A 12 28.72 5.19 -38.66
C GLY A 12 27.94 5.18 -39.96
N SER A 13 28.57 5.65 -41.05
CA SER A 13 27.95 5.66 -42.38
C SER A 13 27.63 4.26 -42.93
N ASP A 14 28.24 3.21 -42.36
CA ASP A 14 28.02 1.81 -42.71
C ASP A 14 26.88 1.16 -41.90
N GLY A 15 26.20 1.91 -41.03
CA GLY A 15 25.14 1.41 -40.16
C GLY A 15 25.65 0.72 -38.89
N SER A 16 26.95 0.75 -38.60
CA SER A 16 27.52 0.17 -37.39
C SER A 16 27.46 1.14 -36.21
N ALA A 17 27.20 0.61 -35.01
CA ALA A 17 27.22 1.41 -33.78
C ALA A 17 28.62 1.97 -33.54
N TYR A 18 28.72 3.29 -33.35
CA TYR A 18 29.97 3.98 -33.04
C TYR A 18 30.18 4.01 -31.52
N VAL A 19 31.20 3.30 -31.06
CA VAL A 19 31.62 3.26 -29.66
C VAL A 19 32.95 4.01 -29.54
N PRO A 20 32.98 5.23 -28.92
CA PRO A 20 34.18 6.08 -28.90
C PRO A 20 35.41 5.43 -28.26
N THR A 21 35.21 4.51 -27.31
CA THR A 21 36.29 3.82 -26.59
C THR A 21 36.91 2.66 -27.39
N GLU A 22 36.24 2.19 -28.43
CA GLU A 22 36.66 1.04 -29.24
C GLU A 22 37.07 1.45 -30.66
N THR A 23 36.59 2.60 -31.12
CA THR A 23 36.80 3.05 -32.49
C THR A 23 38.00 3.98 -32.58
N ARG A 24 39.07 3.53 -33.25
CA ARG A 24 40.25 4.36 -33.52
C ARG A 24 40.04 5.21 -34.76
N VAL A 25 39.89 6.52 -34.56
CA VAL A 25 39.64 7.49 -35.63
C VAL A 25 40.95 8.13 -36.10
N HIS A 26 41.23 8.05 -37.41
CA HIS A 26 42.47 8.57 -38.03
C HIS A 26 42.22 9.67 -39.08
N HIS A 27 40.96 10.00 -39.33
CA HIS A 27 40.48 10.95 -40.31
C HIS A 27 39.09 11.44 -39.89
N ASP A 28 38.54 12.44 -40.56
CA ASP A 28 37.19 12.93 -40.26
C ASP A 28 36.16 11.82 -40.50
N VAL A 29 35.25 11.63 -39.54
CA VAL A 29 34.17 10.63 -39.60
C VAL A 29 32.83 11.34 -39.52
N VAL A 30 31.89 10.93 -40.37
CA VAL A 30 30.49 11.36 -40.31
C VAL A 30 29.71 10.34 -39.48
N LEU A 31 29.07 10.82 -38.43
CA LEU A 31 28.23 10.01 -37.54
C LEU A 31 26.79 10.52 -37.57
N SER A 32 25.84 9.60 -37.46
CA SER A 32 24.42 9.89 -37.32
C SER A 32 23.96 9.57 -35.91
N ALA A 33 23.20 10.47 -35.28
CA ALA A 33 22.62 10.21 -33.96
C ALA A 33 21.42 9.26 -34.10
N THR A 34 21.40 8.20 -33.30
CA THR A 34 20.27 7.28 -33.16
C THR A 34 19.41 7.69 -31.97
N TRP A 35 18.11 7.49 -32.11
CA TRP A 35 17.10 7.97 -31.17
C TRP A 35 16.03 6.90 -30.97
N LYS A 36 15.63 6.66 -29.72
CA LYS A 36 14.55 5.74 -29.35
C LYS A 36 13.33 6.49 -28.88
N LYS A 37 12.16 6.03 -29.30
CA LYS A 37 10.88 6.66 -28.96
C LYS A 37 10.63 6.56 -27.45
N VAL A 38 10.21 7.68 -26.85
CA VAL A 38 9.74 7.75 -25.46
C VAL A 38 8.22 7.85 -25.48
N SER A 39 7.57 7.03 -24.67
CA SER A 39 6.12 6.96 -24.53
C SER A 39 5.73 7.17 -23.07
N VAL A 40 4.62 7.87 -22.85
CA VAL A 40 3.99 7.93 -21.52
C VAL A 40 3.21 6.64 -21.32
N LEU A 41 3.44 5.94 -20.21
CA LEU A 41 2.65 4.78 -19.84
C LEU A 41 1.33 5.23 -19.21
N GLU A 42 0.26 4.52 -19.56
CA GLU A 42 -1.05 4.67 -18.94
C GLU A 42 -1.34 3.44 -18.07
N PHE A 43 -2.13 3.62 -17.01
CA PHE A 43 -2.41 2.58 -16.03
C PHE A 43 -3.89 2.46 -15.76
N ASP A 44 -4.42 1.26 -15.88
CA ASP A 44 -5.74 0.88 -15.38
C ASP A 44 -5.56 0.09 -14.09
N THR A 45 -5.95 0.67 -12.95
CA THR A 45 -5.72 0.07 -11.63
C THR A 45 -6.68 -1.09 -11.33
N ASP A 46 -7.67 -1.34 -12.18
CA ASP A 46 -8.71 -2.36 -11.96
C ASP A 46 -9.29 -2.30 -10.53
N GLY A 47 -9.65 -1.09 -10.09
CA GLY A 47 -10.20 -0.85 -8.75
C GLY A 47 -9.17 -0.72 -7.63
N GLY A 48 -7.87 -0.73 -7.91
CA GLY A 48 -6.84 -0.30 -6.97
C GLY A 48 -6.77 1.22 -6.80
N SER A 49 -5.98 1.66 -5.83
CA SER A 49 -5.76 3.09 -5.53
C SER A 49 -5.26 3.87 -6.75
N PRO A 50 -5.65 5.14 -6.91
CA PRO A 50 -5.23 5.96 -8.04
C PRO A 50 -3.71 6.04 -8.20
N VAL A 51 -3.26 6.04 -9.45
CA VAL A 51 -1.85 6.27 -9.81
C VAL A 51 -1.60 7.78 -9.91
N GLU A 52 -0.62 8.27 -9.17
CA GLU A 52 -0.15 9.65 -9.25
C GLU A 52 1.21 9.72 -9.96
N GLY A 53 1.39 10.73 -10.82
CA GLY A 53 2.64 11.00 -11.53
C GLY A 53 2.65 10.57 -13.00
N THR A 54 3.80 10.73 -13.63
CA THR A 54 4.04 10.39 -15.04
C THR A 54 5.14 9.34 -15.12
N PHE A 55 4.84 8.23 -15.79
CA PHE A 55 5.80 7.15 -16.02
C PHE A 55 6.12 7.10 -17.50
N LEU A 56 7.41 6.98 -17.80
CA LEU A 56 7.91 6.97 -19.17
C LEU A 56 8.57 5.63 -19.46
N ALA A 57 8.36 5.14 -20.66
CA ALA A 57 9.07 3.98 -21.19
C ALA A 57 9.75 4.35 -22.50
N THR A 58 10.98 3.85 -22.68
CA THR A 58 11.76 4.06 -23.90
C THR A 58 11.81 2.75 -24.67
N TYR A 59 11.47 2.80 -25.95
CA TYR A 59 11.43 1.61 -26.82
C TYR A 59 12.73 0.80 -26.72
N THR A 60 12.62 -0.51 -26.50
CA THR A 60 13.69 -1.51 -26.27
C THR A 60 14.54 -1.34 -25.02
N TRP A 61 14.39 -0.24 -24.29
CA TRP A 61 15.10 -0.03 -23.03
C TRP A 61 14.32 -0.65 -21.85
N PRO A 62 15.01 -1.04 -20.78
CA PRO A 62 14.37 -1.45 -19.53
C PRO A 62 13.44 -0.36 -18.99
N ILE A 63 12.29 -0.75 -18.45
CA ILE A 63 11.41 0.14 -17.69
C ILE A 63 12.10 0.51 -16.37
N ASP A 64 12.27 1.79 -16.11
CA ASP A 64 12.98 2.27 -14.92
C ASP A 64 12.10 2.32 -13.67
N SER A 65 10.81 2.58 -13.82
CA SER A 65 9.86 2.65 -12.71
C SER A 65 8.43 2.32 -13.15
N LEU A 66 7.65 1.79 -12.21
CA LEU A 66 6.22 1.54 -12.32
C LEU A 66 5.53 2.06 -11.04
N PRO A 67 4.28 2.50 -11.13
CA PRO A 67 3.55 2.95 -9.95
C PRO A 67 3.20 1.80 -9.01
N GLU A 68 3.10 2.13 -7.74
CA GLU A 68 2.44 1.30 -6.74
C GLU A 68 0.94 1.57 -6.75
N THR A 69 0.14 0.53 -6.54
CA THR A 69 -1.30 0.63 -6.32
C THR A 69 -1.68 -0.42 -5.29
N VAL A 70 -2.71 -0.16 -4.49
CA VAL A 70 -3.21 -1.07 -3.46
C VAL A 70 -4.72 -1.25 -3.58
N LYS A 71 -5.22 -2.44 -3.28
CA LYS A 71 -6.64 -2.77 -3.34
C LYS A 71 -7.03 -3.56 -2.09
N ALA A 72 -8.12 -3.15 -1.45
CA ALA A 72 -8.62 -3.80 -0.23
C ALA A 72 -8.75 -5.30 -0.43
N GLY A 73 -8.18 -6.08 0.48
CA GLY A 73 -8.31 -7.54 0.47
C GLY A 73 -7.64 -8.25 -0.69
N CYS A 74 -6.73 -7.59 -1.43
CA CYS A 74 -6.06 -8.19 -2.58
C CYS A 74 -4.54 -8.00 -2.53
N THR A 75 -3.83 -8.98 -3.10
CA THR A 75 -2.39 -8.94 -3.40
C THR A 75 -2.17 -8.58 -4.88
N PHE A 76 -1.32 -7.59 -5.12
CA PHE A 76 -0.94 -7.09 -6.42
C PHE A 76 -0.03 -8.08 -7.16
N GLN A 77 -0.53 -8.63 -8.26
CA GLN A 77 0.19 -9.61 -9.08
C GLN A 77 1.09 -8.98 -10.14
N GLY A 78 0.98 -7.67 -10.36
CA GLY A 78 1.78 -6.91 -11.32
C GLY A 78 0.95 -6.17 -12.36
N TRP A 79 1.67 -5.47 -13.24
CA TRP A 79 1.14 -4.73 -14.36
C TRP A 79 1.19 -5.58 -15.63
N PHE A 80 0.08 -5.68 -16.36
CA PHE A 80 -0.04 -6.55 -17.54
C PHE A 80 -0.53 -5.79 -18.77
N TYR A 81 -0.05 -6.20 -19.94
CA TYR A 81 -0.61 -5.81 -21.24
C TYR A 81 -0.69 -7.03 -22.13
N ASP A 82 -1.88 -7.28 -22.69
CA ASP A 82 -2.16 -8.45 -23.55
C ASP A 82 -1.73 -9.80 -22.93
N GLY A 83 -1.95 -9.95 -21.62
CA GLY A 83 -1.60 -11.16 -20.85
C GLY A 83 -0.11 -11.30 -20.49
N VAL A 84 0.74 -10.35 -20.88
CA VAL A 84 2.17 -10.33 -20.54
C VAL A 84 2.42 -9.40 -19.35
N ARG A 85 3.17 -9.89 -18.35
CA ARG A 85 3.58 -9.11 -17.18
C ARG A 85 4.76 -8.19 -17.54
N TYR A 86 4.69 -6.95 -17.06
CA TYR A 86 5.76 -5.96 -17.16
C TYR A 86 6.20 -5.53 -15.76
N ASP A 87 7.48 -5.68 -15.48
CA ASP A 87 8.14 -5.26 -14.24
C ASP A 87 9.24 -4.23 -14.53
N VAL A 88 9.71 -3.53 -13.49
CA VAL A 88 10.94 -2.73 -13.57
C VAL A 88 12.09 -3.61 -14.07
N GLY A 89 12.84 -3.13 -15.05
CA GLY A 89 13.89 -3.89 -15.74
C GLY A 89 13.42 -4.61 -17.01
N THR A 90 12.11 -4.77 -17.24
CA THR A 90 11.58 -5.38 -18.47
C THR A 90 11.80 -4.44 -19.65
N ALA A 91 12.33 -4.94 -20.77
CA ALA A 91 12.48 -4.13 -21.98
C ALA A 91 11.11 -3.75 -22.56
N TYR A 92 10.87 -2.46 -22.82
CA TYR A 92 9.60 -1.97 -23.35
C TYR A 92 9.53 -2.15 -24.88
N PRO A 93 8.68 -3.03 -25.43
CA PRO A 93 8.77 -3.45 -26.83
C PRO A 93 7.96 -2.58 -27.79
N PHE A 94 7.40 -1.45 -27.34
CA PHE A 94 6.47 -0.65 -28.15
C PHE A 94 7.04 0.74 -28.48
N GLU A 95 6.72 1.23 -29.67
CA GLU A 95 6.98 2.62 -30.09
C GLU A 95 5.76 3.53 -29.83
N SER A 96 4.71 3.01 -29.19
CA SER A 96 3.51 3.74 -28.80
C SER A 96 3.25 3.57 -27.31
N PRO A 97 2.43 4.45 -26.70
CA PRO A 97 1.84 4.21 -25.38
C PRO A 97 1.03 2.90 -25.36
N VAL A 98 1.03 2.26 -24.20
CA VAL A 98 0.12 1.16 -23.86
C VAL A 98 -0.52 1.44 -22.51
N VAL A 99 -1.70 0.87 -22.28
CA VAL A 99 -2.37 0.87 -20.98
C VAL A 99 -2.00 -0.43 -20.28
N LEU A 100 -1.21 -0.35 -19.21
CA LEU A 100 -0.93 -1.49 -18.35
C LEU A 100 -2.07 -1.64 -17.34
N THR A 101 -2.64 -2.84 -17.25
CA THR A 101 -3.73 -3.15 -16.32
C THR A 101 -3.18 -3.90 -15.10
N ALA A 102 -3.59 -3.48 -13.91
CA ALA A 102 -3.27 -4.17 -12.66
C ALA A 102 -3.98 -5.53 -12.62
N VAL A 103 -3.26 -6.56 -12.15
CA VAL A 103 -3.86 -7.87 -11.87
C VAL A 103 -3.77 -8.13 -10.38
N TRP A 104 -4.84 -8.71 -9.82
CA TRP A 104 -5.03 -8.89 -8.39
C TRP A 104 -5.34 -10.36 -8.05
N SER A 105 -4.89 -10.81 -6.88
CA SER A 105 -5.35 -12.05 -6.25
C SER A 105 -6.09 -11.70 -4.96
N GLU A 106 -7.27 -12.28 -4.75
CA GLU A 106 -8.00 -12.10 -3.50
C GLU A 106 -7.28 -12.79 -2.34
N ASN A 107 -7.26 -12.12 -1.19
CA ASN A 107 -6.65 -12.63 0.03
C ASN A 107 -7.67 -13.38 0.88
N PRO A 108 -7.28 -14.52 1.50
CA PRO A 108 -8.14 -15.18 2.47
C PRO A 108 -8.29 -14.33 3.72
N GLU A 109 -9.32 -14.64 4.51
CA GLU A 109 -9.45 -14.09 5.86
C GLU A 109 -8.31 -14.65 6.75
N ARG A 110 -7.60 -13.75 7.43
CA ARG A 110 -6.49 -14.07 8.32
C ARG A 110 -6.60 -13.26 9.61
N THR A 111 -6.02 -13.80 10.68
CA THR A 111 -5.87 -13.10 11.96
C THR A 111 -4.39 -12.86 12.24
N ALA A 112 -3.99 -11.60 12.35
CA ALA A 112 -2.65 -11.17 12.71
C ALA A 112 -2.62 -10.67 14.16
N GLY A 113 -1.62 -11.06 14.94
CA GLY A 113 -1.46 -10.65 16.33
C GLY A 113 -0.21 -9.81 16.55
N ASN A 114 -0.21 -8.95 17.57
CA ASN A 114 0.99 -8.19 17.96
C ASN A 114 1.89 -8.93 18.97
N GLY A 115 1.54 -10.16 19.34
CA GLY A 115 2.26 -10.96 20.34
C GLY A 115 1.90 -10.65 21.80
N ASN A 116 1.07 -9.64 22.04
CA ASN A 116 0.66 -9.18 23.37
C ASN A 116 -0.88 -9.15 23.48
N GLY A 117 -1.59 -10.18 23.01
CA GLY A 117 -3.05 -10.34 23.20
C GLY A 117 -3.96 -9.36 22.43
N LEU A 118 -3.40 -8.57 21.49
CA LEU A 118 -4.18 -7.84 20.48
C LEU A 118 -4.08 -8.58 19.15
N TYR A 119 -5.23 -8.76 18.51
CA TYR A 119 -5.38 -9.38 17.21
C TYR A 119 -6.24 -8.52 16.30
N VAL A 120 -5.96 -8.60 15.00
CA VAL A 120 -6.78 -8.01 13.94
C VAL A 120 -7.08 -9.09 12.92
N THR A 121 -8.35 -9.24 12.58
CA THR A 121 -8.82 -10.16 11.55
C THR A 121 -9.32 -9.38 10.33
N GLY A 122 -8.95 -9.84 9.14
CA GLY A 122 -9.38 -9.25 7.87
C GLY A 122 -8.87 -10.05 6.67
N SER A 123 -9.34 -9.69 5.48
CA SER A 123 -8.79 -10.23 4.23
C SER A 123 -7.48 -9.51 3.94
N PHE A 124 -6.35 -10.15 4.19
CA PHE A 124 -5.03 -9.56 3.93
C PHE A 124 -3.95 -10.63 3.78
N ASP A 125 -2.74 -10.25 3.36
CA ASP A 125 -1.68 -11.24 3.16
C ASP A 125 -1.04 -11.76 4.47
N GLU A 126 -0.27 -12.86 4.42
CA GLU A 126 0.38 -13.43 5.62
C GLU A 126 1.47 -12.55 6.21
N ASP A 127 1.94 -11.54 5.47
CA ASP A 127 2.97 -10.60 5.89
C ASP A 127 2.45 -9.47 6.80
N VAL A 128 1.14 -9.45 7.08
CA VAL A 128 0.54 -8.38 7.88
C VAL A 128 1.09 -8.34 9.30
N THR A 129 1.45 -7.12 9.70
CA THR A 129 1.92 -6.78 11.04
C THR A 129 0.90 -5.90 11.76
N VAL A 130 0.76 -6.14 13.06
CA VAL A 130 -0.10 -5.37 13.97
C VAL A 130 0.76 -4.82 15.09
N THR A 131 0.65 -3.51 15.35
CA THR A 131 1.28 -2.87 16.50
C THR A 131 0.29 -2.02 17.26
N ALA A 132 0.55 -1.78 18.54
CA ALA A 132 -0.28 -0.92 19.35
C ALA A 132 0.54 -0.15 20.39
N VAL A 133 0.21 1.14 20.53
CA VAL A 133 0.79 2.01 21.55
C VAL A 133 -0.29 2.71 22.35
N LYS A 134 0.04 3.11 23.59
CA LYS A 134 -0.85 3.94 24.40
C LYS A 134 -1.08 5.26 23.68
N ALA A 135 -2.34 5.66 23.53
CA ALA A 135 -2.69 6.87 22.78
C ALA A 135 -2.48 8.19 23.58
N SER A 136 -1.70 8.18 24.67
CA SER A 136 -1.54 9.34 25.56
C SER A 136 -1.03 10.61 24.86
N ASN A 137 -0.38 10.47 23.70
CA ASN A 137 0.16 11.59 22.92
C ASN A 137 -0.80 12.11 21.82
N LEU A 138 -1.96 11.47 21.62
CA LEU A 138 -2.95 11.82 20.59
C LEU A 138 -4.05 12.73 21.15
N GLY A 139 -3.64 13.82 21.82
CA GLY A 139 -4.49 14.62 22.71
C GLY A 139 -5.87 15.01 22.16
N ALA A 140 -5.96 15.48 20.91
CA ALA A 140 -7.24 15.89 20.32
C ALA A 140 -8.17 14.70 20.04
N ALA A 141 -7.67 13.63 19.42
CA ALA A 141 -8.46 12.43 19.13
C ALA A 141 -8.91 11.74 20.43
N VAL A 142 -8.02 11.62 21.42
CA VAL A 142 -8.34 11.02 22.72
C VAL A 142 -9.35 11.85 23.51
N ALA A 143 -9.30 13.19 23.41
CA ALA A 143 -10.30 14.03 24.04
C ALA A 143 -11.71 13.75 23.48
N GLN A 144 -11.84 13.70 22.15
CA GLN A 144 -13.12 13.39 21.48
C GLN A 144 -13.62 11.99 21.82
N LEU A 145 -12.74 11.00 21.86
CA LEU A 145 -13.11 9.64 22.28
C LEU A 145 -13.64 9.61 23.72
N ARG A 146 -13.02 10.38 24.63
CA ARG A 146 -13.41 10.45 26.04
C ARG A 146 -14.65 11.28 26.32
N GLU A 147 -15.07 12.13 25.38
CA GLU A 147 -16.40 12.76 25.42
C GLU A 147 -17.51 11.70 25.24
N VAL A 148 -17.25 10.67 24.43
CA VAL A 148 -18.18 9.55 24.18
C VAL A 148 -18.09 8.48 25.27
N ILE A 149 -16.87 8.07 25.64
CA ILE A 149 -16.61 7.07 26.70
C ILE A 149 -15.73 7.70 27.79
N PRO A 150 -16.35 8.31 28.83
CA PRO A 150 -15.62 8.92 29.93
C PRO A 150 -14.66 7.94 30.62
N GLY A 151 -13.41 8.37 30.78
CA GLY A 151 -12.37 7.56 31.44
C GLY A 151 -11.73 6.49 30.58
N ALA A 152 -12.08 6.40 29.28
CA ALA A 152 -11.59 5.34 28.41
C ALA A 152 -10.05 5.18 28.38
N GLU A 153 -9.65 3.93 28.31
CA GLU A 153 -8.30 3.49 27.97
C GLU A 153 -8.19 3.43 26.44
N CYS A 154 -7.22 4.15 25.86
CA CYS A 154 -7.13 4.31 24.41
C CYS A 154 -5.86 3.66 23.85
N LEU A 155 -6.02 2.81 22.83
CA LEU A 155 -4.94 2.20 22.06
C LEU A 155 -4.93 2.76 20.65
N ALA A 156 -3.76 3.22 20.21
CA ALA A 156 -3.52 3.52 18.80
C ALA A 156 -3.00 2.24 18.13
N ILE A 157 -3.80 1.70 17.21
CA ILE A 157 -3.55 0.44 16.51
C ILE A 157 -3.09 0.76 15.09
N THR A 158 -2.02 0.10 14.66
CA THR A 158 -1.51 0.20 13.29
C THR A 158 -1.46 -1.20 12.67
N VAL A 159 -2.02 -1.33 11.47
CA VAL A 159 -2.01 -2.56 10.67
C VAL A 159 -1.27 -2.24 9.37
N ARG A 160 -0.23 -3.02 9.04
CA ARG A 160 0.60 -2.81 7.84
C ARG A 160 0.81 -4.13 7.13
N GLY A 161 0.63 -4.14 5.82
CA GLY A 161 0.92 -5.26 4.93
C GLY A 161 0.12 -5.14 3.65
N GLU A 162 0.20 -6.14 2.79
CA GLU A 162 -0.46 -6.11 1.49
C GLU A 162 -1.98 -6.32 1.61
N GLY A 163 -2.73 -5.61 0.77
CA GLY A 163 -4.20 -5.60 0.81
C GLY A 163 -4.82 -4.80 1.96
N VAL A 164 -4.01 -4.23 2.86
CA VAL A 164 -4.46 -3.41 3.99
C VAL A 164 -4.66 -1.96 3.54
N THR A 165 -5.92 -1.58 3.29
CA THR A 165 -6.31 -0.23 2.81
C THR A 165 -7.43 0.37 3.67
N GLY A 166 -7.75 1.65 3.46
CA GLY A 166 -8.68 2.40 4.33
C GLY A 166 -10.15 1.99 4.17
N ASP A 167 -10.46 1.29 3.07
CA ASP A 167 -11.74 0.68 2.76
C ASP A 167 -11.82 -0.80 3.19
N LEU A 168 -10.74 -1.35 3.77
CA LEU A 168 -10.74 -2.69 4.37
C LEU A 168 -11.38 -2.65 5.77
N GLY A 169 -12.57 -3.24 5.88
CA GLY A 169 -13.17 -3.54 7.18
C GLY A 169 -12.35 -4.61 7.91
N VAL A 170 -12.08 -4.39 9.19
CA VAL A 170 -11.34 -5.32 10.04
C VAL A 170 -12.07 -5.57 11.35
N THR A 171 -11.88 -6.74 11.94
CA THR A 171 -12.31 -7.04 13.31
C THR A 171 -11.10 -6.92 14.23
N VAL A 172 -11.18 -6.00 15.19
CA VAL A 172 -10.17 -5.85 16.25
C VAL A 172 -10.60 -6.69 17.44
N SER A 173 -9.68 -7.51 17.96
CA SER A 173 -9.90 -8.38 19.12
C SER A 173 -8.83 -8.15 20.17
N VAL A 174 -9.22 -7.94 21.42
CA VAL A 174 -8.31 -7.72 22.56
C VAL A 174 -8.66 -8.71 23.67
N GLU A 175 -7.66 -9.41 24.19
CA GLU A 175 -7.80 -10.20 25.41
C GLU A 175 -8.03 -9.27 26.62
N THR A 176 -9.09 -9.48 27.40
CA THR A 176 -9.45 -8.58 28.51
C THR A 176 -9.71 -9.32 29.82
N GLY A 177 -9.98 -10.63 29.75
CA GLY A 177 -10.41 -11.42 30.91
C GLY A 177 -11.79 -11.02 31.46
N ALA A 178 -12.49 -10.09 30.79
CA ALA A 178 -13.84 -9.67 31.17
C ALA A 178 -14.84 -10.83 31.00
N PRO A 179 -15.93 -10.87 31.79
CA PRO A 179 -16.99 -11.86 31.59
C PRO A 179 -17.67 -11.67 30.23
N ASP A 180 -18.24 -12.76 29.70
CA ASP A 180 -18.98 -12.74 28.44
C ASP A 180 -20.09 -11.68 28.45
N ALA A 181 -20.18 -10.94 27.35
CA ALA A 181 -21.13 -9.86 27.17
C ALA A 181 -21.51 -9.74 25.69
N ASP A 182 -22.80 -9.75 25.38
CA ASP A 182 -23.30 -9.68 24.00
C ASP A 182 -23.21 -8.27 23.39
N SER A 183 -23.00 -7.24 24.22
CA SER A 183 -22.88 -5.86 23.77
C SER A 183 -22.00 -5.08 24.75
N VAL A 184 -20.94 -4.47 24.23
CA VAL A 184 -20.09 -3.49 24.92
C VAL A 184 -20.03 -2.24 24.06
N ASP A 185 -20.39 -1.09 24.60
CA ASP A 185 -20.30 0.17 23.88
C ASP A 185 -18.83 0.59 23.77
N LEU A 186 -18.41 0.91 22.54
CA LEU A 186 -17.04 1.25 22.15
C LEU A 186 -17.07 2.44 21.20
N CYS A 187 -15.94 3.11 21.07
CA CYS A 187 -15.75 4.04 19.98
C CYS A 187 -14.30 4.02 19.48
N TYR A 188 -14.11 4.36 18.22
CA TYR A 188 -12.78 4.54 17.66
C TYR A 188 -12.68 5.81 16.84
N TYR A 189 -11.47 6.33 16.72
CA TYR A 189 -11.15 7.50 15.93
C TYR A 189 -10.38 7.08 14.68
N ALA A 190 -10.94 7.39 13.52
CA ALA A 190 -10.30 7.21 12.22
C ALA A 190 -10.83 8.25 11.23
N ASN A 191 -10.00 8.64 10.26
CA ASN A 191 -10.34 9.61 9.23
C ASN A 191 -10.94 10.91 9.80
N LYS A 192 -10.33 11.42 10.88
CA LYS A 192 -10.71 12.65 11.58
C LYS A 192 -12.11 12.64 12.24
N ALA A 193 -12.72 11.48 12.45
CA ALA A 193 -14.03 11.33 13.06
C ALA A 193 -14.04 10.24 14.14
N VAL A 194 -14.92 10.39 15.13
CA VAL A 194 -15.26 9.34 16.09
C VAL A 194 -16.38 8.49 15.51
N HIS A 195 -16.25 7.18 15.62
CA HIS A 195 -17.23 6.18 15.22
C HIS A 195 -17.64 5.38 16.45
N GLU A 196 -18.93 5.41 16.77
CA GLU A 196 -19.52 4.58 17.83
C GLU A 196 -19.84 3.19 17.29
N VAL A 197 -19.40 2.15 18.02
CA VAL A 197 -19.58 0.76 17.64
C VAL A 197 -19.94 -0.10 18.84
N LYS A 198 -20.41 -1.32 18.57
CA LYS A 198 -20.68 -2.32 19.59
C LYS A 198 -19.71 -3.47 19.44
N GLY A 199 -19.09 -3.84 20.56
CA GLY A 199 -18.28 -5.05 20.66
C GLY A 199 -19.00 -6.16 21.39
N LYS A 200 -18.39 -7.34 21.36
CA LYS A 200 -18.82 -8.55 22.08
C LYS A 200 -17.65 -9.12 22.86
N VAL A 201 -17.88 -9.54 24.10
CA VAL A 201 -16.92 -10.34 24.86
C VAL A 201 -17.31 -11.80 24.77
N SER A 202 -16.37 -12.67 24.38
CA SER A 202 -16.55 -14.12 24.38
C SER A 202 -15.26 -14.79 24.79
N GLY A 203 -15.31 -15.61 25.84
CA GLY A 203 -14.13 -16.29 26.39
C GLY A 203 -13.05 -15.32 26.88
N GLY A 204 -13.44 -14.14 27.37
CA GLY A 204 -12.52 -13.10 27.82
C GLY A 204 -11.90 -12.25 26.71
N VAL A 205 -12.30 -12.43 25.44
CA VAL A 205 -11.82 -11.63 24.30
C VAL A 205 -12.91 -10.66 23.87
N LEU A 206 -12.62 -9.36 23.90
CA LEU A 206 -13.48 -8.30 23.37
C LEU A 206 -13.19 -8.09 21.88
N SER A 207 -14.20 -8.22 21.02
CA SER A 207 -14.07 -8.00 19.57
C SER A 207 -15.06 -6.97 19.05
N PHE A 208 -14.64 -6.16 18.08
CA PHE A 208 -15.50 -5.19 17.38
C PHE A 208 -14.99 -4.93 15.96
N ASP A 209 -15.91 -4.61 15.05
CA ASP A 209 -15.57 -4.25 13.68
C ASP A 209 -15.23 -2.76 13.57
N ALA A 210 -14.26 -2.44 12.73
CA ALA A 210 -13.81 -1.08 12.50
C ALA A 210 -13.36 -0.87 11.04
N LEU A 211 -13.41 0.39 10.63
CA LEU A 211 -12.83 0.87 9.39
C LEU A 211 -11.77 1.92 9.73
N GLY A 212 -10.50 1.61 9.49
CA GLY A 212 -9.40 2.49 9.83
C GLY A 212 -9.10 3.54 8.75
N TYR A 213 -8.04 4.32 8.96
CA TYR A 213 -7.59 5.34 8.01
C TYR A 213 -6.25 4.94 7.40
N TYR A 214 -6.18 4.91 6.07
CA TYR A 214 -4.97 4.55 5.35
C TYR A 214 -4.03 5.74 5.19
N ILE A 215 -2.81 5.60 5.71
CA ILE A 215 -1.76 6.60 5.61
C ILE A 215 -0.39 5.94 5.69
N GLY A 216 0.52 6.32 4.77
CA GLY A 216 1.91 5.85 4.80
C GLY A 216 2.07 4.33 4.69
N GLY A 217 1.21 3.67 3.91
CA GLY A 217 1.24 2.21 3.72
C GLY A 217 0.68 1.41 4.90
N ALA A 218 -0.14 2.01 5.76
CA ALA A 218 -0.74 1.34 6.90
C ALA A 218 -2.16 1.85 7.18
N VAL A 219 -2.99 1.00 7.74
CA VAL A 219 -4.29 1.35 8.33
C VAL A 219 -4.09 1.70 9.79
N GLN A 220 -4.58 2.87 10.20
CA GLN A 220 -4.49 3.37 11.57
C GLN A 220 -5.87 3.66 12.14
N LEU A 221 -6.08 3.28 13.40
CA LEU A 221 -7.25 3.69 14.19
C LEU A 221 -6.86 3.84 15.65
N THR A 222 -7.56 4.72 16.39
CA THR A 222 -7.43 4.81 17.85
C THR A 222 -8.71 4.32 18.50
N ALA A 223 -8.67 3.15 19.13
CA ALA A 223 -9.82 2.59 19.82
C ALA A 223 -9.85 3.03 21.28
N ALA A 224 -11.04 3.35 21.77
CA ALA A 224 -11.32 3.69 23.16
C ALA A 224 -12.16 2.59 23.80
N PHE A 225 -11.63 2.01 24.86
CA PHE A 225 -12.24 0.93 25.60
C PHE A 225 -12.76 1.45 26.94
N PRO A 226 -13.91 0.93 27.44
CA PRO A 226 -14.38 1.28 28.76
C PRO A 226 -13.31 0.98 29.83
N PRO A 227 -13.27 1.75 30.93
CA PRO A 227 -12.32 1.50 32.01
C PRO A 227 -12.42 0.08 32.58
N GLY A 228 -11.29 -0.53 32.92
CA GLY A 228 -11.24 -1.81 33.64
C GLY A 228 -11.17 -3.05 32.75
N TYR A 229 -10.99 -2.87 31.44
CA TYR A 229 -10.79 -3.98 30.49
C TYR A 229 -9.32 -4.38 30.31
N GLY A 230 -8.37 -3.70 30.99
CA GLY A 230 -6.95 -4.10 30.99
C GLY A 230 -6.21 -3.87 29.66
N VAL A 231 -6.81 -3.13 28.74
CA VAL A 231 -6.35 -3.04 27.34
C VAL A 231 -4.96 -2.41 27.17
N LEU A 232 -4.48 -1.65 28.16
CA LEU A 232 -3.16 -1.01 28.09
C LEU A 232 -1.98 -1.98 28.25
N ASP A 233 -2.24 -3.23 28.64
CA ASP A 233 -1.22 -4.28 28.75
C ASP A 233 -0.84 -4.88 27.38
N HIS A 234 -1.60 -4.54 26.34
CA HIS A 234 -1.47 -5.10 24.99
C HIS A 234 -0.60 -4.25 24.06
N THR A 235 0.20 -3.32 24.60
CA THR A 235 1.12 -2.51 23.80
C THR A 235 2.40 -3.28 23.48
N GLY A 236 2.87 -3.20 22.24
CA GLY A 236 4.07 -3.88 21.73
C GLY A 236 4.83 -3.00 20.75
#